data_AF-A0A6P6K0R3-F1
#
_entry.id   AF-A0A6P6K0R3-F1
#
_cell.length_a   1.000
_cell.length_b   1.000
_cell.length_c   1.000
_cell.angle_alpha   90.00
_cell.angle_beta   90.00
_cell.angle_gamma   90.00
#
_symmetry.space_group_name_H-M   'P 1'
#
loop_
_entity.id
_entity.type
_entity.pdbx_description
1 polymer ?
#
loop_
_entity_poly.entity_id
_entity_poly.type
_entity_poly.pdbx_seq_one_letter_code
_entity_poly.pdbx_strand_id
1 'polypeptide(L)'
;MVNADSLTLIEKMGGHPGTVKVRFPGHLYNLIGDAKVEDQVRFLVLNLDQIINLMDSKEHMNPEQWKLVEYFLKDLHRQSSELKECVAQYQKPSHMESYKKKITRHFRTLKKSLKKEKYSSHAWEQIRRAVKTHLQRMEIIANNANKSLARV
;
A
#
# COMPACT_ATOMS: atom_id res chain seq x y z
N MET A 1 -12.55 -2.68 3.04
CA MET A 1 -11.89 -1.73 3.97
C MET A 1 -10.49 -2.27 4.25
N VAL A 2 -9.44 -1.45 4.33
CA VAL A 2 -8.06 -1.96 4.54
C VAL A 2 -7.99 -2.65 5.91
N ASN A 3 -7.79 -3.96 5.92
CA ASN A 3 -8.11 -4.82 7.06
C ASN A 3 -6.94 -4.97 8.05
N ALA A 4 -7.25 -5.09 9.34
CA ALA A 4 -6.31 -5.42 10.43
C ALA A 4 -5.51 -6.72 10.16
N ASP A 5 -6.06 -7.62 9.35
CA ASP A 5 -5.38 -8.84 8.92
C ASP A 5 -4.11 -8.55 8.09
N SER A 6 -4.16 -7.57 7.18
CA SER A 6 -3.00 -7.14 6.40
C SER A 6 -1.88 -6.59 7.31
N LEU A 7 -2.23 -5.83 8.35
CA LEU A 7 -1.29 -5.30 9.33
C LEU A 7 -0.69 -6.42 10.21
N THR A 8 -1.50 -7.40 10.59
CA THR A 8 -1.03 -8.55 11.37
C THR A 8 -0.07 -9.41 10.55
N LEU A 9 -0.38 -9.64 9.27
CA LEU A 9 0.46 -10.43 8.37
C LEU A 9 1.81 -9.74 8.09
N ILE A 10 1.82 -8.42 7.83
CA ILE A 10 3.07 -7.69 7.59
C ILE A 10 3.96 -7.63 8.84
N GLU A 11 3.37 -7.69 10.04
CA GLU A 11 4.11 -7.78 11.29
C GLU A 11 4.77 -9.15 11.48
N LYS A 12 4.04 -10.23 11.20
CA LYS A 12 4.54 -11.61 11.29
C LYS A 12 5.68 -11.91 10.31
N MET A 13 5.82 -11.15 9.22
CA MET A 13 6.87 -11.35 8.20
C MET A 13 8.26 -10.86 8.60
N GLY A 14 8.42 -10.16 9.72
CA GLY A 14 9.72 -9.59 10.09
C GLY A 14 10.02 -9.64 11.58
N GLY A 15 11.26 -9.35 11.93
CA GLY A 15 11.77 -9.45 13.29
C GLY A 15 12.98 -8.56 13.50
N HIS A 16 12.75 -7.47 14.25
CA HIS A 16 13.63 -6.62 15.06
C HIS A 16 13.32 -5.13 14.85
N PRO A 17 13.06 -4.35 15.92
CA PRO A 17 12.85 -2.92 15.84
C PRO A 17 14.17 -2.18 15.57
N GLY A 18 14.56 -2.06 14.30
CA GLY A 18 15.67 -1.19 13.87
C GLY A 18 15.24 0.28 13.69
N THR A 19 16.18 1.21 13.55
CA THR A 19 15.91 2.65 13.33
C THR A 19 15.90 3.06 11.85
N VAL A 20 15.67 2.12 10.92
CA VAL A 20 15.75 2.44 9.49
C VAL A 20 14.65 3.42 9.07
N LYS A 21 15.07 4.64 8.70
CA LYS A 21 14.21 5.72 8.23
C LYS A 21 13.92 5.55 6.75
N VAL A 22 12.77 5.00 6.42
CA VAL A 22 12.29 4.93 5.03
C VAL A 22 11.68 6.28 4.65
N ARG A 23 12.08 6.83 3.50
CA ARG A 23 11.44 8.03 2.95
C ARG A 23 9.98 7.73 2.62
N PHE A 24 9.05 8.48 3.19
CA PHE A 24 7.61 8.28 3.02
C PHE A 24 6.93 9.55 2.47
N PRO A 25 6.00 9.45 1.50
CA PRO A 25 5.33 10.59 0.90
C PRO A 25 4.19 11.13 1.79
N GLY A 26 4.49 11.51 3.04
CA GLY A 26 3.49 11.90 4.03
C GLY A 26 2.58 13.06 3.60
N HIS A 27 3.15 14.07 2.95
CA HIS A 27 2.39 15.19 2.41
C HIS A 27 1.32 14.75 1.38
N LEU A 28 1.63 13.72 0.58
CA LEU A 28 0.66 13.20 -0.39
C LEU A 28 -0.52 12.52 0.32
N TYR A 29 -0.25 11.78 1.39
CA TYR A 29 -1.30 11.16 2.19
C TYR A 29 -2.18 12.19 2.92
N ASN A 30 -1.61 13.31 3.38
CA ASN A 30 -2.38 14.41 3.96
C ASN A 30 -3.32 15.01 2.90
N LEU A 31 -2.79 15.33 1.71
CA LEU A 31 -3.58 15.89 0.61
C LEU A 31 -4.77 15.00 0.23
N ILE A 32 -4.58 13.68 0.19
CA ILE A 32 -5.67 12.73 -0.10
C ILE A 32 -6.66 12.65 1.07
N GLY A 33 -6.20 12.78 2.31
CA GLY A 33 -7.06 12.80 3.50
C GLY A 33 -8.15 13.88 3.42
N ASP A 34 -7.86 15.00 2.78
CA ASP A 34 -8.78 16.13 2.60
C ASP A 34 -9.49 16.14 1.23
N ALA A 35 -9.19 15.16 0.35
CA ALA A 35 -9.78 15.07 -0.98
C ALA A 35 -11.21 14.48 -0.97
N LYS A 36 -11.88 14.51 -2.12
CA LYS A 36 -13.19 13.87 -2.30
C LYS A 36 -13.08 12.36 -2.09
N VAL A 37 -14.18 11.74 -1.63
CA VAL A 37 -14.26 10.29 -1.37
C VAL A 37 -13.84 9.47 -2.61
N GLU A 38 -14.24 9.89 -3.82
CA GLU A 38 -13.84 9.19 -5.04
C GLU A 38 -12.31 9.16 -5.22
N ASP A 39 -11.62 10.28 -4.95
CA ASP A 39 -10.16 10.36 -5.07
C ASP A 39 -9.46 9.62 -3.95
N GLN A 40 -10.04 9.59 -2.75
CA GLN A 40 -9.58 8.74 -1.65
C GLN A 40 -9.63 7.27 -2.06
N VAL A 41 -10.77 6.78 -2.58
CA VAL A 41 -10.93 5.39 -2.99
C VAL A 41 -10.01 5.04 -4.17
N ARG A 42 -9.92 5.90 -5.20
CA ARG A 42 -8.97 5.72 -6.32
C ARG A 42 -7.52 5.65 -5.82
N PHE A 43 -7.16 6.49 -4.86
CA PHE A 43 -5.83 6.47 -4.25
C PHE A 43 -5.58 5.19 -3.45
N LEU A 44 -6.56 4.70 -2.69
CA LEU A 44 -6.46 3.44 -1.96
C LEU A 44 -6.20 2.27 -2.90
N VAL A 45 -7.00 2.13 -3.96
CA VAL A 45 -6.81 1.09 -5.00
C VAL A 45 -5.41 1.17 -5.61
N LEU A 46 -4.98 2.37 -6.00
CA LEU A 46 -3.65 2.57 -6.58
C LEU A 46 -2.53 2.15 -5.63
N ASN A 47 -2.64 2.44 -4.34
CA ASN A 47 -1.63 2.02 -3.37
C ASN A 47 -1.63 0.51 -3.14
N LEU A 48 -2.81 -0.14 -3.06
CA LEU A 48 -2.90 -1.59 -2.96
C LEU A 48 -2.18 -2.27 -4.13
N ASP A 49 -2.48 -1.85 -5.36
CA ASP A 49 -1.85 -2.41 -6.56
C ASP A 49 -0.34 -2.18 -6.57
N GLN A 50 0.14 -1.02 -6.10
CA GLN A 50 1.59 -0.77 -5.99
C GLN A 50 2.26 -1.61 -4.90
N ILE A 51 1.60 -1.85 -3.77
CA ILE A 51 2.12 -2.73 -2.69
C ILE A 51 2.18 -4.17 -3.18
N ILE A 52 1.13 -4.68 -3.84
CA ILE A 52 1.09 -6.01 -4.44
C ILE A 52 2.30 -6.20 -5.38
N ASN A 53 2.48 -5.28 -6.33
CA ASN A 53 3.59 -5.33 -7.28
C ASN A 53 5.00 -5.19 -6.67
N LEU A 54 5.09 -4.63 -5.45
CA LEU A 54 6.34 -4.49 -4.71
C LEU A 54 6.66 -5.76 -3.91
N MET A 55 5.64 -6.39 -3.34
CA MET A 55 5.77 -7.56 -2.45
C MET A 55 5.79 -8.89 -3.22
N ASP A 56 5.25 -8.92 -4.44
CA ASP A 56 5.35 -10.06 -5.34
C ASP A 56 6.78 -10.20 -5.89
N SER A 57 7.61 -10.96 -5.17
CA SER A 57 9.03 -11.22 -5.47
C SER A 57 9.41 -12.62 -5.00
N LYS A 58 8.59 -13.60 -5.37
CA LYS A 58 8.70 -15.01 -4.99
C LYS A 58 10.09 -15.59 -5.25
N GLU A 59 10.70 -15.24 -6.37
CA GLU A 59 12.01 -15.72 -6.81
C GLU A 59 13.17 -15.32 -5.87
N HIS A 60 12.91 -14.40 -4.94
CA HIS A 60 13.90 -13.88 -3.99
C HIS A 60 13.58 -14.26 -2.53
N MET A 61 12.69 -15.21 -2.30
CA MET A 61 12.27 -15.66 -0.97
C MET A 61 12.37 -17.17 -0.84
N ASN A 62 12.59 -17.66 0.39
CA ASN A 62 12.44 -19.07 0.68
C ASN A 62 10.94 -19.46 0.78
N PRO A 63 10.59 -20.76 0.72
CA PRO A 63 9.18 -21.18 0.72
C PRO A 63 8.36 -20.75 1.94
N GLU A 64 8.97 -20.73 3.13
CA GLU A 64 8.30 -20.35 4.37
C GLU A 64 7.97 -18.85 4.42
N GLN A 65 8.94 -18.01 4.02
CA GLN A 65 8.76 -16.57 3.86
C GLN A 65 7.69 -16.28 2.82
N TRP A 66 7.76 -16.96 1.67
CA TRP A 66 6.82 -16.78 0.58
C TRP A 66 5.38 -17.13 1.00
N LYS A 67 5.18 -18.20 1.78
CA LYS A 67 3.84 -18.60 2.23
C LYS A 67 3.12 -17.47 2.98
N LEU A 68 3.83 -16.75 3.85
CA LEU A 68 3.26 -15.59 4.57
C LEU A 68 2.95 -14.44 3.61
N VAL A 69 3.88 -14.13 2.70
CA VAL A 69 3.71 -13.08 1.68
C VAL A 69 2.53 -13.40 0.76
N GLU A 70 2.34 -14.65 0.39
CA GLU A 70 1.24 -15.09 -0.45
C GLU A 70 -0.13 -14.86 0.22
N TYR A 71 -0.29 -15.17 1.51
CA TYR A 71 -1.53 -14.87 2.23
C TYR A 71 -1.82 -13.38 2.28
N PHE A 72 -0.80 -12.57 2.50
CA PHE A 72 -0.92 -11.11 2.49
C PHE A 72 -1.30 -10.58 1.10
N LEU A 73 -0.65 -11.05 0.04
CA LEU A 73 -1.00 -10.68 -1.33
C LEU A 73 -2.44 -11.05 -1.67
N LYS A 74 -2.90 -12.25 -1.28
CA LYS A 74 -4.30 -12.68 -1.45
C LYS A 74 -5.29 -11.72 -0.79
N ASP A 75 -5.02 -11.31 0.45
CA ASP A 75 -5.86 -10.35 1.16
C ASP A 75 -5.87 -8.97 0.47
N LEU A 76 -4.71 -8.45 0.06
CA LEU A 76 -4.62 -7.18 -0.66
C LEU A 76 -5.30 -7.23 -2.03
N HIS A 77 -5.20 -8.35 -2.76
CA HIS A 77 -5.87 -8.54 -4.03
C HIS A 77 -7.39 -8.48 -3.87
N ARG A 78 -7.93 -9.17 -2.86
CA ARG A 78 -9.36 -9.11 -2.53
C ARG A 78 -9.79 -7.67 -2.23
N GLN A 79 -9.09 -6.98 -1.33
CA GLN A 79 -9.40 -5.59 -0.98
C GLN A 79 -9.34 -4.65 -2.19
N SER A 80 -8.34 -4.84 -3.08
CA SER A 80 -8.19 -4.04 -4.30
C SER A 80 -9.36 -4.28 -5.26
N SER A 81 -9.79 -5.55 -5.40
CA SER A 81 -10.94 -5.92 -6.25
C SER A 81 -12.23 -5.29 -5.76
N GLU A 82 -12.54 -5.42 -4.47
CA GLU A 82 -13.74 -4.82 -3.86
C GLU A 82 -13.79 -3.30 -4.07
N LEU A 83 -12.66 -2.60 -3.86
CA LEU A 83 -12.60 -1.15 -4.06
C LEU A 83 -12.65 -0.75 -5.54
N LYS A 84 -12.17 -1.60 -6.46
CA LYS A 84 -12.29 -1.37 -7.91
C LYS A 84 -13.74 -1.38 -8.38
N GLU A 85 -14.60 -2.21 -7.77
CA GLU A 85 -16.04 -2.21 -8.04
C GLU A 85 -16.67 -0.86 -7.66
N CYS A 86 -16.27 -0.27 -6.53
CA CYS A 86 -16.70 1.10 -6.17
C CYS A 86 -16.21 2.14 -7.19
N VAL A 87 -14.93 2.06 -7.59
CA VAL A 87 -14.34 3.01 -8.55
C VAL A 87 -14.99 2.94 -9.93
N ALA A 88 -15.47 1.77 -10.35
CA ALA A 88 -16.14 1.58 -11.64
C ALA A 88 -17.45 2.39 -11.75
N GLN A 89 -18.05 2.75 -10.61
CA GLN A 89 -19.26 3.57 -10.55
C GLN A 89 -18.97 5.07 -10.61
N TYR A 90 -17.73 5.48 -10.35
CA TYR A 90 -17.37 6.90 -10.35
C TYR A 90 -17.12 7.42 -11.77
N GLN A 91 -17.37 8.72 -11.97
CA GLN A 91 -17.04 9.38 -13.23
C GLN A 91 -15.53 9.26 -13.51
N LYS A 92 -15.16 9.06 -14.77
CA LYS A 92 -13.73 9.06 -15.13
C LYS A 92 -13.15 10.45 -14.85
N PRO A 93 -12.03 10.55 -14.13
CA PRO A 93 -11.40 11.84 -13.92
C PRO A 93 -11.01 12.44 -15.27
N SER A 94 -11.25 13.74 -15.44
CA SER A 94 -10.97 14.47 -16.67
C SER A 94 -9.47 14.60 -16.98
N HIS A 95 -8.62 14.36 -15.98
CA HIS A 95 -7.18 14.47 -16.10
C HIS A 95 -6.46 13.40 -15.26
N MET A 96 -5.21 13.11 -15.62
CA MET A 96 -4.38 12.19 -14.85
C MET A 96 -3.97 12.86 -13.55
N GLU A 97 -4.54 12.37 -12.45
CA GLU A 97 -4.34 12.91 -11.12
C GLU A 97 -2.87 13.01 -10.72
N SER A 98 -2.46 14.18 -10.23
CA SER A 98 -1.05 14.47 -9.89
C SER A 98 -0.50 13.52 -8.81
N TYR A 99 -1.37 13.03 -7.91
CA TYR A 99 -1.04 12.06 -6.89
C TYR A 99 -0.60 10.72 -7.48
N LYS A 100 -1.18 10.31 -8.61
CA LYS A 100 -0.87 9.03 -9.27
C LYS A 100 0.59 8.98 -9.70
N LYS A 101 1.07 10.03 -10.36
CA LYS A 101 2.48 10.13 -10.77
C LYS A 101 3.43 10.11 -9.58
N LYS A 102 3.10 10.83 -8.50
CA LYS A 102 3.94 10.93 -7.29
C LYS A 102 4.04 9.58 -6.58
N ILE A 103 2.93 8.88 -6.38
CA ILE A 103 2.92 7.60 -5.68
C ILE A 103 3.59 6.48 -6.51
N THR A 104 3.33 6.40 -7.82
CA THR A 104 4.03 5.44 -8.70
C THR A 104 5.55 5.66 -8.68
N ARG A 105 6.01 6.92 -8.69
CA ARG A 105 7.45 7.22 -8.59
C ARG A 105 8.05 6.76 -7.26
N HIS A 106 7.32 6.96 -6.17
CA HIS A 106 7.72 6.52 -4.83
C HIS A 106 7.92 5.00 -4.79
N PHE A 107 6.93 4.22 -5.21
CA PHE A 107 7.05 2.75 -5.25
C PHE A 107 8.12 2.25 -6.21
N ARG A 108 8.32 2.92 -7.36
CA ARG A 108 9.45 2.62 -8.25
C ARG A 108 10.81 2.82 -7.56
N THR A 109 10.92 3.82 -6.68
CA THR A 109 12.13 4.07 -5.90
C THR A 109 12.37 2.96 -4.88
N LEU A 110 11.32 2.51 -4.19
CA LEU A 110 11.38 1.36 -3.27
C LEU A 110 11.80 0.07 -4.01
N LYS A 111 11.20 -0.22 -5.17
CA LYS A 111 11.59 -1.39 -5.98
C LYS A 111 13.05 -1.29 -6.45
N LYS A 112 13.53 -0.08 -6.76
CA LYS A 112 14.93 0.15 -7.13
C LYS A 112 15.88 -0.07 -5.95
N SER A 113 15.55 0.36 -4.74
CA SER A 113 16.40 0.11 -3.56
C SER A 113 16.50 -1.37 -3.24
N LEU A 114 15.37 -2.09 -3.30
CA LEU A 114 15.33 -3.55 -3.09
C LEU A 114 16.26 -4.29 -4.07
N LYS A 115 16.20 -3.94 -5.37
CA LYS A 115 17.10 -4.50 -6.39
C LYS A 115 18.58 -4.14 -6.15
N LYS A 116 18.86 -2.90 -5.77
CA LYS A 116 20.24 -2.41 -5.53
C LYS A 116 20.92 -3.18 -4.40
N GLU A 117 20.15 -3.54 -3.38
CA GLU A 117 20.61 -4.33 -2.23
C GLU A 117 20.43 -5.84 -2.44
N LYS A 118 20.19 -6.29 -3.68
CA LYS A 118 20.05 -7.71 -4.06
C LYS A 118 19.06 -8.48 -3.18
N TYR A 119 17.95 -7.84 -2.81
CA TYR A 119 16.90 -8.46 -1.99
C TYR A 119 17.43 -9.00 -0.65
N SER A 120 18.44 -8.33 -0.08
CA SER A 120 18.96 -8.69 1.24
C SER A 120 17.85 -8.64 2.31
N SER A 121 18.04 -9.39 3.40
CA SER A 121 17.13 -9.37 4.55
C SER A 121 16.93 -7.95 5.10
N HIS A 122 17.99 -7.14 5.07
CA HIS A 122 17.94 -5.74 5.47
C HIS A 122 17.05 -4.91 4.53
N ALA A 123 17.22 -5.04 3.21
CA ALA A 123 16.40 -4.33 2.23
C ALA A 123 14.92 -4.72 2.33
N TRP A 124 14.64 -6.01 2.51
CA TRP A 124 13.28 -6.50 2.73
C TRP A 124 12.65 -5.94 3.99
N GLU A 125 13.40 -5.83 5.08
CA GLU A 125 12.91 -5.20 6.31
C GLU A 125 12.57 -3.71 6.08
N GLN A 126 13.35 -2.98 5.28
CA GLN A 126 13.00 -1.60 4.89
C GLN A 126 11.69 -1.55 4.11
N ILE A 127 11.51 -2.45 3.14
CA ILE A 127 10.28 -2.54 2.34
C ILE A 127 9.08 -2.89 3.22
N ARG A 128 9.20 -3.89 4.09
CA ARG A 128 8.15 -4.32 5.02
C ARG A 128 7.67 -3.16 5.89
N ARG A 129 8.59 -2.37 6.44
CA ARG A 129 8.26 -1.19 7.26
C ARG A 129 7.61 -0.08 6.44
N ALA A 130 8.12 0.17 5.23
CA ALA A 130 7.49 1.10 4.30
C ALA A 130 6.02 0.73 4.05
N VAL A 131 5.79 -0.53 3.70
CA VAL A 131 4.46 -1.10 3.43
C VAL A 131 3.56 -0.98 4.67
N LYS A 132 4.07 -1.31 5.86
CA LYS A 132 3.33 -1.10 7.12
C LYS A 132 2.87 0.36 7.27
N THR A 133 3.75 1.33 7.06
CA THR A 133 3.38 2.76 7.12
C THR A 133 2.34 3.13 6.06
N HIS A 134 2.44 2.59 4.83
CA HIS A 134 1.42 2.80 3.80
C HIS A 134 0.06 2.27 4.26
N LEU A 135 -0.01 1.04 4.77
CA LEU A 135 -1.25 0.42 5.23
C LEU A 135 -1.89 1.21 6.38
N GLN A 136 -1.12 1.60 7.40
CA GLN A 136 -1.62 2.40 8.52
C GLN A 136 -2.21 3.74 8.06
N ARG A 137 -1.55 4.40 7.10
CA ARG A 137 -2.04 5.68 6.56
C ARG A 137 -3.25 5.50 5.65
N MET A 138 -3.35 4.38 4.95
CA MET A 138 -4.53 4.01 4.16
C MET A 138 -5.74 3.71 5.03
N GLU A 139 -5.55 3.06 6.18
CA GLU A 139 -6.62 2.81 7.15
C GLU A 139 -7.24 4.12 7.67
N ILE A 140 -6.40 5.13 7.98
CA ILE A 140 -6.88 6.47 8.36
C ILE A 140 -7.73 7.10 7.25
N ILE A 141 -7.28 7.05 6.00
CA ILE A 141 -8.03 7.58 4.85
C ILE A 141 -9.36 6.84 4.68
N ALA A 142 -9.35 5.51 4.75
CA ALA A 142 -10.56 4.70 4.61
C ALA A 142 -11.58 5.01 5.71
N ASN A 143 -11.13 5.18 6.95
CA ASN A 143 -11.98 5.56 8.08
C ASN A 143 -12.59 6.95 7.90
N ASN A 144 -11.84 7.90 7.35
CA ASN A 144 -12.35 9.24 7.04
C ASN A 144 -13.37 9.20 5.91
N ALA A 145 -13.11 8.43 4.85
CA ALA A 145 -14.04 8.24 3.73
C ALA A 145 -15.38 7.66 4.20
N ASN A 146 -15.34 6.63 5.05
CA ASN A 146 -16.54 5.99 5.59
C ASN A 146 -17.35 6.92 6.50
N LYS A 147 -16.69 7.73 7.34
CA LYS A 147 -17.37 8.73 8.17
C LYS A 147 -18.08 9.79 7.34
N SER A 148 -17.50 10.18 6.21
CA SER A 148 -18.12 11.15 5.29
C SER A 148 -19.34 10.56 4.59
N LEU A 149 -19.33 9.26 4.25
CA LEU A 149 -20.48 8.56 3.67
C LEU A 149 -21.62 8.34 4.66
N ALA A 150 -21.32 8.09 5.94
CA ALA A 150 -22.34 7.88 6.98
C ALA A 150 -23.06 9.17 7.43
N ARG A 151 -22.62 10.34 6.96
CA ARG A 151 -23.20 11.65 7.28
C ARG A 151 -24.09 12.22 6.15
N VAL A 152 -24.20 11.50 5.04
CA VAL A 152 -25.07 11.80 3.89
C VAL A 152 -26.31 10.94 4.00
#